data_AF-A0A0K0EG92-F1
#
_entry.id   AF-A0A0K0EG92-F1
#
_cell.length_a   1.000
_cell.length_b   1.000
_cell.length_c   1.000
_cell.angle_alpha   90.00
_cell.angle_beta   90.00
_cell.angle_gamma   90.00
#
_symmetry.space_group_name_H-M   'P 1'
#
loop_
_entity.id
_entity.type
_entity.pdbx_description
1 polymer ?
#
loop_
_entity_poly.entity_id
_entity_poly.type
_entity_poly.pdbx_seq_one_letter_code
_entity_poly.pdbx_strand_id
1 'polypeptide(L)'
;MDILLKILLFFILIIKNDTINLESKYDCWGYEENCQFNSSYSFNKIKCKKDILIENKKLFFQQGDFGYIIPHISSLKTICDSGNQYDGSFLQCSDHLRYCTGKNIFFDLKSLDLKTAKRYKEDVIHRGEVGGNCKEKFDQKLLKNRCDQKSYLQSWGHELEYFESYKNFEINNNNCDIIFEKPTIIIKLDASVNMYHHFCDFLNLYASQHINKTFNLDVDILWWDTSVQGYVDDIFGDVWKGFSYYKPKELIHYRGKKLCFKNVMFPLLARQIMGLFYNTPIVEGCSGTGLFNSFSHHLIERLNISQYGPKLNKLRVTFLSRSTNYRRILNVNK
;
A
#
# COMPACT_ATOMS: atom_id res chain seq x y z
N MET A 1 -44.24 -3.52 10.99
CA MET A 1 -43.50 -3.64 9.71
C MET A 1 -42.26 -2.73 9.64
N ASP A 2 -42.13 -1.71 10.50
CA ASP A 2 -41.02 -0.73 10.45
C ASP A 2 -39.65 -1.22 10.96
N ILE A 3 -39.61 -2.15 11.91
CA ILE A 3 -38.35 -2.59 12.52
C ILE A 3 -37.55 -3.48 11.55
N LEU A 4 -38.24 -4.36 10.82
CA LEU A 4 -37.59 -5.30 9.90
C LEU A 4 -36.94 -4.56 8.71
N LEU A 5 -37.61 -3.51 8.19
CA LEU A 5 -37.08 -2.70 7.09
C LEU A 5 -35.86 -1.87 7.54
N LYS A 6 -35.88 -1.32 8.76
CA LYS A 6 -34.72 -0.63 9.34
C LYS A 6 -33.55 -1.58 9.56
N ILE A 7 -33.79 -2.80 10.06
CA ILE A 7 -32.76 -3.82 10.23
C ILE A 7 -32.18 -4.22 8.88
N LEU A 8 -33.01 -4.43 7.85
CA LEU A 8 -32.54 -4.77 6.50
C LEU A 8 -31.71 -3.64 5.87
N LEU A 9 -32.14 -2.38 6.00
CA LEU A 9 -31.34 -1.22 5.59
C LEU A 9 -30.04 -1.09 6.39
N PHE A 10 -30.06 -1.41 7.68
CA PHE A 10 -28.84 -1.44 8.51
C PHE A 10 -27.89 -2.56 8.07
N PHE A 11 -28.41 -3.75 7.74
CA PHE A 11 -27.59 -4.85 7.22
C PHE A 11 -27.07 -4.59 5.80
N ILE A 12 -27.84 -3.92 4.94
CA ILE A 12 -27.41 -3.52 3.59
C ILE A 12 -26.37 -2.39 3.65
N LEU A 13 -26.51 -1.42 4.57
CA LEU A 13 -25.47 -0.40 4.79
C LEU A 13 -24.22 -0.92 5.51
N ILE A 14 -24.33 -2.02 6.28
CA ILE A 14 -23.20 -2.68 6.97
C ILE A 14 -22.63 -3.85 6.16
N ILE A 15 -23.00 -3.99 4.88
CA ILE A 15 -22.08 -4.64 3.95
C ILE A 15 -20.91 -3.68 3.80
N LYS A 16 -19.97 -3.76 4.76
CA LYS A 16 -18.64 -3.15 4.69
C LYS A 16 -18.15 -3.53 3.30
N ASN A 17 -17.96 -2.53 2.44
CA ASN A 17 -17.51 -2.71 1.07
C ASN A 17 -16.02 -3.10 1.14
N ASP A 18 -15.77 -4.34 1.57
CA ASP A 18 -14.44 -4.96 1.65
C ASP A 18 -13.91 -5.26 0.25
N THR A 19 -14.82 -5.26 -0.74
CA THR A 19 -14.54 -5.41 -2.16
C THR A 19 -14.72 -4.08 -2.89
N ILE A 20 -13.87 -3.86 -3.89
CA ILE A 20 -14.09 -2.81 -4.88
C ILE A 20 -14.97 -3.37 -6.00
N ASN A 21 -16.13 -2.76 -6.23
CA ASN A 21 -17.06 -3.22 -7.25
C ASN A 21 -16.58 -2.73 -8.63
N LEU A 22 -16.41 -3.68 -9.54
CA LEU A 22 -16.15 -3.40 -10.94
C LEU A 22 -17.49 -3.16 -11.66
N GLU A 23 -17.56 -2.17 -12.56
CA GLU A 23 -18.77 -1.98 -13.37
C GLU A 23 -19.08 -3.24 -14.17
N SER A 24 -20.36 -3.63 -14.26
CA SER A 24 -20.81 -4.90 -14.84
C SER A 24 -20.43 -5.14 -16.31
N LYS A 25 -19.88 -4.14 -17.00
CA LYS A 25 -19.40 -4.21 -18.38
C LYS A 25 -17.95 -4.69 -18.51
N TYR A 26 -17.22 -4.79 -17.40
CA TYR A 26 -15.86 -5.29 -17.35
C TYR A 26 -15.84 -6.61 -16.58
N ASP A 27 -15.07 -7.57 -17.07
CA ASP A 27 -15.05 -8.91 -16.49
C ASP A 27 -14.06 -9.00 -15.31
N CYS A 28 -13.03 -8.15 -15.30
CA CYS A 28 -11.91 -8.22 -14.38
C CYS A 28 -11.06 -6.93 -14.41
N TRP A 29 -10.19 -6.76 -13.42
CA TRP A 29 -9.26 -5.62 -13.37
C TRP A 29 -8.11 -5.79 -14.36
N GLY A 30 -7.64 -7.02 -14.57
CA GLY A 30 -6.54 -7.34 -15.49
C GLY A 30 -5.47 -8.24 -14.89
N TYR A 31 -5.36 -8.31 -13.57
CA TYR A 31 -4.30 -9.05 -12.87
C TYR A 31 -4.76 -10.45 -12.42
N GLU A 32 -6.04 -10.77 -12.54
CA GLU A 32 -6.61 -12.06 -12.21
C GLU A 32 -6.20 -13.12 -13.26
N GLU A 33 -5.87 -14.35 -12.83
CA GLU A 33 -5.26 -15.39 -13.69
C GLU A 33 -6.05 -15.72 -14.97
N ASN A 34 -7.39 -15.67 -14.89
CA ASN A 34 -8.27 -15.98 -16.03
C ASN A 34 -8.81 -14.72 -16.73
N CYS A 35 -8.26 -13.54 -16.44
CA CYS A 35 -8.70 -12.30 -17.03
C CYS A 35 -8.22 -12.18 -18.48
N GLN A 36 -9.15 -12.07 -19.42
CA GLN A 36 -8.81 -11.72 -20.79
C GLN A 36 -8.49 -10.23 -20.87
N PHE A 37 -7.29 -9.88 -21.36
CA PHE A 37 -6.83 -8.49 -21.38
C PHE A 37 -7.81 -7.54 -22.09
N ASN A 38 -8.43 -7.96 -23.20
CA ASN A 38 -9.43 -7.17 -23.94
C ASN A 38 -10.74 -6.90 -23.15
N SER A 39 -11.08 -7.76 -22.21
CA SER A 39 -12.23 -7.61 -21.29
C SER A 39 -11.90 -6.85 -20.00
N SER A 40 -10.61 -6.57 -19.76
CA SER A 40 -10.17 -5.90 -18.53
C SER A 40 -10.63 -4.44 -18.44
N TYR A 41 -10.74 -3.93 -17.22
CA TYR A 41 -11.02 -2.53 -16.93
C TYR A 41 -10.11 -1.57 -17.72
N SER A 42 -8.79 -1.87 -17.74
CA SER A 42 -7.77 -1.00 -18.32
C SER A 42 -7.83 -0.96 -19.85
N PHE A 43 -8.28 -2.03 -20.51
CA PHE A 43 -8.18 -2.12 -21.97
C PHE A 43 -8.78 -0.92 -22.67
N ASN A 44 -10.03 -0.57 -22.39
CA ASN A 44 -10.67 0.54 -23.10
C ASN A 44 -10.16 1.93 -22.66
N LYS A 45 -9.48 2.01 -21.51
CA LYS A 45 -8.87 3.24 -20.99
C LYS A 45 -7.55 3.55 -21.70
N ILE A 46 -6.74 2.53 -21.98
CA ILE A 46 -5.44 2.72 -22.60
C ILE A 46 -5.62 3.20 -24.04
N LYS A 47 -5.11 4.40 -24.32
CA LYS A 47 -5.06 5.03 -25.64
C LYS A 47 -3.61 5.16 -26.08
N CYS A 48 -3.32 4.63 -27.26
CA CYS A 48 -2.01 4.78 -27.89
C CYS A 48 -2.14 5.59 -29.19
N LYS A 49 -1.05 6.23 -29.63
CA LYS A 49 -0.97 6.92 -30.93
C LYS A 49 -1.34 5.95 -32.08
N LYS A 50 -1.81 6.50 -33.21
CA LYS A 50 -2.17 5.71 -34.41
C LYS A 50 -0.96 4.89 -34.89
N ASP A 51 -1.23 3.73 -35.51
CA ASP A 51 -0.25 2.74 -36.03
C ASP A 51 0.36 1.76 -35.01
N ILE A 52 -0.31 1.53 -33.87
CA ILE A 52 0.23 0.72 -32.77
C ILE A 52 -0.43 -0.66 -32.64
N LEU A 53 0.43 -1.68 -32.53
CA LEU A 53 0.10 -3.08 -32.25
C LEU A 53 -0.51 -3.25 -30.85
N ILE A 54 -1.41 -4.22 -30.71
CA ILE A 54 -1.97 -4.69 -29.43
C ILE A 54 -0.88 -4.94 -28.36
N GLU A 55 0.33 -5.28 -28.79
CA GLU A 55 1.49 -5.54 -27.93
C GLU A 55 1.98 -4.31 -27.15
N ASN A 56 2.01 -3.11 -27.74
CA ASN A 56 2.41 -1.91 -26.97
C ASN A 56 1.36 -1.58 -25.89
N LYS A 57 0.08 -1.88 -26.16
CA LYS A 57 -0.99 -1.71 -25.19
C LYS A 57 -0.83 -2.67 -24.01
N LYS A 58 -0.46 -3.93 -24.28
CA LYS A 58 -0.11 -4.93 -23.25
C LYS A 58 1.14 -4.51 -22.47
N LEU A 59 2.17 -4.01 -23.15
CA LEU A 59 3.39 -3.54 -22.49
C LEU A 59 3.10 -2.35 -21.57
N PHE A 60 2.33 -1.36 -22.02
CA PHE A 60 1.88 -0.25 -21.19
C PHE A 60 1.11 -0.74 -19.96
N PHE A 61 0.22 -1.72 -20.17
CA PHE A 61 -0.56 -2.34 -19.09
C PHE A 61 0.33 -3.01 -18.04
N GLN A 62 1.35 -3.76 -18.47
CA GLN A 62 2.32 -4.43 -17.59
C GLN A 62 3.21 -3.45 -16.82
N GLN A 63 3.48 -2.29 -17.41
CA GLN A 63 4.44 -1.32 -16.88
C GLN A 63 3.83 -0.29 -15.93
N GLY A 64 2.68 0.29 -16.29
CA GLY A 64 2.10 1.47 -15.62
C GLY A 64 0.61 1.37 -15.32
N ASP A 65 0.05 0.18 -15.36
CA ASP A 65 -1.36 -0.10 -15.12
C ASP A 65 -1.50 -1.34 -14.23
N PHE A 66 -2.70 -1.92 -14.10
CA PHE A 66 -2.95 -3.10 -13.27
C PHE A 66 -2.05 -4.31 -13.57
N GLY A 67 -1.47 -4.41 -14.76
CA GLY A 67 -0.50 -5.46 -15.07
C GLY A 67 0.78 -5.37 -14.23
N TYR A 68 1.10 -4.17 -13.71
CA TYR A 68 2.24 -3.91 -12.84
C TYR A 68 2.25 -4.75 -11.57
N ILE A 69 1.08 -5.08 -11.00
CA ILE A 69 1.00 -5.86 -9.77
C ILE A 69 1.07 -7.37 -9.99
N ILE A 70 0.96 -7.85 -11.24
CA ILE A 70 0.98 -9.28 -11.56
C ILE A 70 2.26 -9.96 -11.04
N PRO A 71 3.49 -9.45 -11.31
CA PRO A 71 4.72 -10.07 -10.79
C PRO A 71 4.77 -10.09 -9.26
N HIS A 72 4.16 -9.11 -8.59
CA HIS A 72 4.09 -9.08 -7.13
C HIS A 72 3.19 -10.18 -6.58
N ILE A 73 2.05 -10.44 -7.24
CA ILE A 73 1.11 -11.52 -6.90
C ILE A 73 1.75 -12.87 -7.19
N SER A 74 2.24 -13.09 -8.41
CA SER A 74 2.74 -14.40 -8.86
C SER A 74 4.03 -14.82 -8.16
N SER A 75 4.78 -13.87 -7.59
CA SER A 75 5.98 -14.15 -6.81
C SER A 75 5.72 -14.35 -5.31
N LEU A 76 4.47 -14.27 -4.83
CA LEU A 76 4.19 -14.51 -3.41
C LEU A 76 4.65 -15.90 -2.96
N LYS A 77 5.50 -15.96 -1.93
CA LYS A 77 5.96 -17.22 -1.31
C LYS A 77 5.99 -17.11 0.21
N THR A 78 5.58 -18.18 0.86
CA THR A 78 5.53 -18.28 2.32
C THR A 78 6.92 -18.51 2.90
N ILE A 79 7.33 -17.58 3.78
CA ILE A 79 8.59 -17.57 4.54
C ILE A 79 8.38 -18.19 5.91
N CYS A 80 7.29 -17.85 6.59
CA CYS A 80 6.91 -18.38 7.91
C CYS A 80 5.51 -18.98 7.83
N ASP A 81 5.35 -20.19 8.33
CA ASP A 81 4.06 -20.88 8.39
C ASP A 81 3.91 -21.68 9.69
N SER A 82 2.71 -21.70 10.22
CA SER A 82 2.27 -22.52 11.37
C SER A 82 1.02 -23.32 11.06
N GLY A 83 0.65 -23.42 9.79
CA GLY A 83 -0.56 -24.09 9.33
C GLY A 83 -1.82 -23.42 9.87
N ASN A 84 -2.84 -24.23 10.15
CA ASN A 84 -4.17 -23.74 10.56
C ASN A 84 -4.28 -23.33 12.04
N GLN A 85 -3.16 -23.10 12.72
CA GLN A 85 -3.16 -22.70 14.12
C GLN A 85 -3.60 -21.24 14.28
N TYR A 86 -4.57 -21.00 15.16
CA TYR A 86 -5.13 -19.66 15.36
C TYR A 86 -4.08 -18.66 15.86
N ASP A 87 -3.23 -19.10 16.80
CA ASP A 87 -2.10 -18.40 17.41
C ASP A 87 -0.80 -18.49 16.58
N GLY A 88 -0.77 -19.36 15.57
CA GLY A 88 0.39 -19.56 14.71
C GLY A 88 0.73 -18.33 13.87
N SER A 89 2.02 -18.09 13.66
CA SER A 89 2.48 -16.99 12.82
C SER A 89 2.55 -17.38 11.36
N PHE A 90 2.36 -16.37 10.51
CA PHE A 90 2.46 -16.47 9.06
C PHE A 90 3.22 -15.26 8.52
N LEU A 91 4.06 -15.46 7.50
CA LEU A 91 4.68 -14.41 6.72
C LEU A 91 4.81 -14.86 5.28
N GLN A 92 4.22 -14.10 4.36
CA GLN A 92 4.34 -14.29 2.92
C GLN A 92 4.77 -12.97 2.28
N CYS A 93 5.70 -13.05 1.34
CA CYS A 93 6.21 -11.87 0.66
C CYS A 93 6.30 -12.10 -0.84
N SER A 94 6.29 -11.03 -1.62
CA SER A 94 6.68 -11.03 -3.03
C SER A 94 8.21 -11.10 -3.15
N ASP A 95 8.72 -11.16 -4.37
CA ASP A 95 10.15 -10.96 -4.62
C ASP A 95 10.64 -9.61 -4.08
N HIS A 96 11.92 -9.59 -3.71
CA HIS A 96 12.63 -8.45 -3.13
C HIS A 96 12.01 -7.87 -1.84
N LEU A 97 11.10 -8.60 -1.18
CA LEU A 97 10.34 -8.12 -0.01
C LEU A 97 9.62 -6.79 -0.28
N ARG A 98 9.12 -6.61 -1.51
CA ARG A 98 8.44 -5.37 -1.95
C ARG A 98 7.01 -5.26 -1.44
N TYR A 99 6.35 -6.40 -1.26
CA TYR A 99 5.03 -6.52 -0.66
C TYR A 99 5.04 -7.74 0.26
N CYS A 100 4.47 -7.63 1.46
CA CYS A 100 4.33 -8.75 2.38
C CYS A 100 3.00 -8.69 3.14
N THR A 101 2.53 -9.86 3.58
CA THR A 101 1.46 -10.02 4.56
C THR A 101 1.94 -10.93 5.68
N GLY A 102 1.45 -10.67 6.90
CA GLY A 102 1.80 -11.45 8.06
C GLY A 102 0.66 -11.60 9.06
N LYS A 103 0.75 -12.66 9.87
CA LYS A 103 -0.18 -12.95 10.96
C LYS A 103 0.62 -13.28 12.20
N ASN A 104 0.16 -12.77 13.34
CA ASN A 104 0.76 -13.01 14.65
C ASN A 104 2.28 -12.78 14.69
N ILE A 105 2.75 -11.60 14.25
CA ILE A 105 4.19 -11.26 14.27
C ILE A 105 4.47 -10.11 15.22
N PHE A 106 5.72 -9.95 15.64
CA PHE A 106 6.15 -8.83 16.48
C PHE A 106 7.30 -8.03 15.88
N PHE A 107 7.36 -6.77 16.30
CA PHE A 107 8.53 -5.90 16.20
C PHE A 107 8.86 -5.36 17.60
N ASP A 108 10.08 -5.59 18.07
CA ASP A 108 10.60 -5.08 19.33
C ASP A 108 11.44 -3.84 19.06
N LEU A 109 10.89 -2.66 19.36
CA LEU A 109 11.52 -1.38 19.09
C LEU A 109 12.50 -0.96 20.21
N LYS A 110 13.06 -1.91 20.98
CA LYS A 110 14.02 -1.63 22.05
C LYS A 110 15.28 -0.88 21.57
N SER A 111 15.71 -1.09 20.32
CA SER A 111 16.87 -0.40 19.75
C SER A 111 16.56 0.99 19.16
N LEU A 112 15.28 1.38 19.11
CA LEU A 112 14.89 2.70 18.62
C LEU A 112 15.11 3.76 19.71
N ASP A 113 16.24 4.46 19.67
CA ASP A 113 16.57 5.57 20.57
C ASP A 113 16.33 6.95 19.91
N LEU A 114 15.72 7.88 20.65
CA LEU A 114 15.49 9.28 20.27
C LEU A 114 16.76 10.00 19.80
N LYS A 115 17.91 9.69 20.39
CA LYS A 115 19.18 10.34 20.03
C LYS A 115 19.63 10.01 18.60
N THR A 116 19.22 8.85 18.08
CA THR A 116 19.60 8.35 16.75
C THR A 116 18.43 8.38 15.76
N ALA A 117 17.24 8.72 16.23
CA ALA A 117 16.01 8.73 15.49
C ALA A 117 16.05 9.81 14.39
N LYS A 118 15.80 9.40 13.15
CA LYS A 118 15.81 10.27 11.98
C LYS A 118 14.90 9.71 10.89
N ARG A 119 14.33 10.59 10.07
CA ARG A 119 13.59 10.16 8.88
C ARG A 119 14.50 9.29 7.99
N TYR A 120 13.94 8.23 7.40
CA TYR A 120 14.64 7.27 6.56
C TYR A 120 15.71 6.41 7.27
N LYS A 121 15.61 6.23 8.59
CA LYS A 121 16.48 5.29 9.32
C LYS A 121 16.25 3.86 8.81
N GLU A 122 17.31 3.20 8.36
CA GLU A 122 17.28 1.84 7.78
C GLU A 122 17.64 0.74 8.78
N ASP A 123 18.28 1.08 9.89
CA ASP A 123 18.75 0.18 10.96
C ASP A 123 17.83 0.26 12.19
N VAL A 124 16.52 0.24 11.99
CA VAL A 124 15.53 0.31 13.10
C VAL A 124 15.44 -1.02 13.85
N ILE A 125 15.57 -2.14 13.13
CA ILE A 125 15.36 -3.50 13.62
C ILE A 125 16.66 -4.29 13.53
N HIS A 126 17.01 -4.98 14.60
CA HIS A 126 18.19 -5.84 14.72
C HIS A 126 17.80 -7.30 14.95
N ARG A 127 18.80 -8.17 15.06
CA ARG A 127 18.60 -9.57 15.44
C ARG A 127 17.86 -9.67 16.78
N GLY A 128 16.87 -10.54 16.86
CA GLY A 128 16.07 -10.71 18.07
C GLY A 128 14.89 -9.75 18.19
N GLU A 129 14.70 -8.85 17.23
CA GLU A 129 13.72 -7.77 17.32
C GLU A 129 12.53 -7.92 16.37
N VAL A 130 12.49 -8.97 15.57
CA VAL A 130 11.37 -9.23 14.67
C VAL A 130 11.18 -10.73 14.51
N GLY A 131 9.94 -11.18 14.52
CA GLY A 131 9.67 -12.60 14.34
C GLY A 131 8.25 -13.02 14.66
N GLY A 132 8.09 -14.33 14.74
CA GLY A 132 6.84 -15.00 15.09
C GLY A 132 7.11 -16.45 15.45
N ASN A 133 6.07 -17.22 15.70
CA ASN A 133 6.15 -18.66 15.90
C ASN A 133 5.83 -19.35 14.56
N CYS A 134 6.83 -19.94 13.89
CA CYS A 134 6.68 -20.61 12.60
C CYS A 134 6.80 -22.12 12.78
N LYS A 135 5.76 -22.77 13.32
CA LYS A 135 5.83 -24.18 13.78
C LYS A 135 5.97 -25.19 12.64
N GLU A 136 5.38 -24.91 11.48
CA GLU A 136 5.36 -25.83 10.34
C GLU A 136 6.54 -25.59 9.41
N LYS A 137 6.80 -24.32 9.06
CA LYS A 137 7.85 -23.97 8.11
C LYS A 137 8.47 -22.61 8.44
N PHE A 138 9.80 -22.55 8.43
CA PHE A 138 10.54 -21.29 8.39
C PHE A 138 11.65 -21.34 7.34
N ASP A 139 11.48 -20.60 6.25
CA ASP A 139 12.40 -20.55 5.11
C ASP A 139 13.36 -19.36 5.21
N GLN A 140 14.34 -19.49 6.11
CA GLN A 140 15.35 -18.46 6.33
C GLN A 140 16.19 -18.19 5.06
N LYS A 141 16.39 -19.20 4.20
CA LYS A 141 17.14 -19.05 2.96
C LYS A 141 16.37 -18.19 1.96
N LEU A 142 15.07 -18.43 1.78
CA LEU A 142 14.21 -17.61 0.94
C LEU A 142 14.18 -16.16 1.44
N LEU A 143 14.05 -15.93 2.75
CA LEU A 143 14.09 -14.60 3.34
C LEU A 143 15.38 -13.86 2.96
N LYS A 144 16.54 -14.48 3.22
CA LYS A 144 17.85 -13.89 2.90
C LYS A 144 18.02 -13.60 1.41
N ASN A 145 17.57 -14.52 0.55
CA ASN A 145 17.65 -14.35 -0.90
C ASN A 145 16.78 -13.21 -1.42
N ARG A 146 15.70 -12.84 -0.70
CA ARG A 146 14.81 -11.73 -1.07
C ARG A 146 15.18 -10.40 -0.41
N CYS A 147 16.17 -10.39 0.48
CA CYS A 147 16.79 -9.16 0.98
C CYS A 147 17.86 -8.62 0.00
N ASP A 148 17.70 -8.87 -1.31
CA ASP A 148 18.67 -8.54 -2.35
C ASP A 148 18.56 -7.08 -2.84
N GLN A 149 17.43 -6.42 -2.58
CA GLN A 149 17.23 -4.99 -2.85
C GLN A 149 16.86 -4.28 -1.55
N LYS A 150 17.85 -3.70 -0.86
CA LYS A 150 17.66 -2.98 0.40
C LYS A 150 17.83 -1.47 0.19
N SER A 151 16.76 -0.73 0.42
CA SER A 151 16.75 0.72 0.57
C SER A 151 15.40 1.13 1.17
N TYR A 152 15.40 2.17 2.00
CA TYR A 152 14.24 2.55 2.82
C TYR A 152 12.91 2.57 2.03
N LEU A 153 12.81 3.25 0.88
CA LEU A 153 11.57 3.34 0.08
C LEU A 153 11.48 2.33 -1.07
N GLN A 154 12.34 1.32 -1.11
CA GLN A 154 12.35 0.29 -2.16
C GLN A 154 11.73 -1.03 -1.70
N SER A 155 11.98 -1.44 -0.46
CA SER A 155 11.50 -2.72 0.08
C SER A 155 11.36 -2.70 1.60
N TRP A 156 10.86 -3.81 2.13
CA TRP A 156 10.82 -4.16 3.54
C TRP A 156 12.01 -5.00 3.99
N GLY A 157 13.08 -5.03 3.18
CA GLY A 157 14.26 -5.85 3.44
C GLY A 157 14.92 -5.50 4.76
N HIS A 158 15.10 -4.22 5.08
CA HIS A 158 15.73 -3.78 6.33
C HIS A 158 14.94 -4.20 7.57
N GLU A 159 13.61 -4.17 7.51
CA GLU A 159 12.73 -4.46 8.64
C GLU A 159 12.54 -5.97 8.86
N LEU A 160 12.65 -6.77 7.80
CA LEU A 160 12.38 -8.20 7.84
C LEU A 160 13.64 -9.08 7.75
N GLU A 161 14.82 -8.54 7.43
CA GLU A 161 16.07 -9.30 7.27
C GLU A 161 16.42 -10.16 8.48
N TYR A 162 16.05 -9.70 9.68
CA TYR A 162 16.29 -10.39 10.94
C TYR A 162 15.09 -11.17 11.47
N PHE A 163 14.05 -11.40 10.66
CA PHE A 163 12.89 -12.19 11.07
C PHE A 163 13.33 -13.60 11.48
N GLU A 164 12.94 -14.03 12.67
CA GLU A 164 13.27 -15.35 13.23
C GLU A 164 12.01 -16.05 13.79
N SER A 165 12.09 -17.39 13.88
CA SER A 165 11.04 -18.22 14.48
C SER A 165 11.31 -18.46 15.97
N TYR A 166 10.32 -18.17 16.82
CA TYR A 166 10.34 -18.33 18.27
C TYR A 166 9.24 -19.29 18.72
N LYS A 167 9.63 -20.52 19.11
CA LYS A 167 8.70 -21.64 19.40
C LYS A 167 7.61 -21.34 20.44
N ASN A 168 7.92 -20.50 21.42
CA ASN A 168 7.02 -20.16 22.53
C ASN A 168 6.39 -18.78 22.38
N PHE A 169 6.55 -18.12 21.23
CA PHE A 169 5.92 -16.84 21.00
C PHE A 169 4.42 -17.04 20.77
N GLU A 170 3.63 -16.22 21.47
CA GLU A 170 2.20 -16.04 21.27
C GLU A 170 1.86 -14.58 21.55
N ILE A 171 0.84 -14.04 20.87
CA ILE A 171 0.39 -12.67 21.12
C ILE A 171 -0.47 -12.64 22.38
N ASN A 172 0.13 -12.15 23.47
CA ASN A 172 -0.49 -11.93 24.77
C ASN A 172 0.19 -10.74 25.48
N ASN A 173 -0.35 -10.31 26.63
CA ASN A 173 0.18 -9.19 27.40
C ASN A 173 1.53 -9.47 28.10
N ASN A 174 1.98 -10.74 28.15
CA ASN A 174 3.28 -11.10 28.72
C ASN A 174 4.40 -10.94 27.68
N ASN A 175 4.08 -11.12 26.39
CA ASN A 175 5.03 -11.12 25.29
C ASN A 175 5.04 -9.82 24.48
N CYS A 176 4.06 -8.94 24.70
CA CYS A 176 3.78 -7.75 23.90
C CYS A 176 3.44 -6.56 24.80
N ASP A 177 4.04 -5.40 24.57
CA ASP A 177 3.64 -4.15 25.23
C ASP A 177 2.36 -3.59 24.63
N ILE A 178 2.22 -3.72 23.30
CA ILE A 178 1.09 -3.19 22.53
C ILE A 178 0.64 -4.28 21.55
N ILE A 179 -0.67 -4.55 21.52
CA ILE A 179 -1.27 -5.51 20.62
C ILE A 179 -2.19 -4.77 19.65
N PHE A 180 -1.85 -4.82 18.36
CA PHE A 180 -2.70 -4.38 17.28
C PHE A 180 -3.66 -5.52 16.91
N GLU A 181 -4.87 -5.45 17.48
CA GLU A 181 -5.94 -6.42 17.23
C GLU A 181 -6.55 -6.28 15.82
N LYS A 182 -6.61 -5.04 15.30
CA LYS A 182 -7.10 -4.76 13.95
C LYS A 182 -6.05 -5.09 12.89
N PRO A 183 -6.45 -5.42 11.66
CA PRO A 183 -5.53 -5.45 10.53
C PRO A 183 -4.78 -4.12 10.44
N THR A 184 -3.46 -4.19 10.39
CA THR A 184 -2.60 -3.00 10.40
C THR A 184 -1.79 -2.92 9.12
N ILE A 185 -1.80 -1.75 8.49
CA ILE A 185 -0.96 -1.44 7.34
C ILE A 185 0.25 -0.69 7.86
N ILE A 186 1.43 -1.29 7.76
CA ILE A 186 2.69 -0.62 8.08
C ILE A 186 3.22 -0.02 6.79
N ILE A 187 3.39 1.30 6.70
CA ILE A 187 3.80 1.99 5.47
C ILE A 187 4.96 2.94 5.71
N LYS A 188 5.92 2.98 4.79
CA LYS A 188 6.96 4.01 4.75
C LYS A 188 6.53 5.10 3.77
N LEU A 189 6.66 6.35 4.18
CA LEU A 189 6.21 7.50 3.41
C LEU A 189 7.37 8.19 2.70
N ASP A 190 7.09 8.67 1.50
CA ASP A 190 7.97 9.59 0.80
C ASP A 190 7.86 11.01 1.39
N ALA A 191 8.72 11.93 0.94
CA ALA A 191 8.82 13.27 1.49
C ALA A 191 7.52 14.07 1.31
N SER A 192 6.96 14.64 2.38
CA SER A 192 5.73 15.46 2.35
C SER A 192 5.87 16.84 1.66
N VAL A 193 6.91 17.03 0.86
CA VAL A 193 7.25 18.35 0.26
C VAL A 193 6.42 18.71 -0.97
N ASN A 194 5.76 17.74 -1.61
CA ASN A 194 4.91 18.04 -2.76
C ASN A 194 3.89 16.92 -3.01
N MET A 195 2.88 17.28 -3.79
CA MET A 195 1.78 16.42 -4.24
C MET A 195 2.23 15.12 -4.93
N TYR A 196 3.37 15.14 -5.65
CA TYR A 196 3.84 13.97 -6.37
C TYR A 196 4.26 12.84 -5.40
N HIS A 197 4.98 13.17 -4.33
CA HIS A 197 5.37 12.18 -3.32
C HIS A 197 4.14 11.54 -2.65
N HIS A 198 3.18 12.35 -2.19
CA HIS A 198 1.94 11.85 -1.60
C HIS A 198 1.18 10.90 -2.52
N PHE A 199 1.03 11.27 -3.80
CA PHE A 199 0.36 10.39 -4.75
C PHE A 199 1.10 9.08 -5.01
N CYS A 200 2.43 9.07 -4.93
CA CYS A 200 3.19 7.83 -5.02
C CYS A 200 2.87 6.89 -3.85
N ASP A 201 2.79 7.42 -2.62
CA ASP A 201 2.47 6.63 -1.43
C ASP A 201 1.04 6.07 -1.52
N PHE A 202 0.05 6.92 -1.82
CA PHE A 202 -1.35 6.50 -1.87
C PHE A 202 -1.66 5.55 -3.02
N LEU A 203 -1.08 5.78 -4.20
CA LEU A 203 -1.32 4.91 -5.36
C LEU A 203 -0.75 3.50 -5.14
N ASN A 204 0.45 3.41 -4.56
CA ASN A 204 1.05 2.11 -4.25
C ASN A 204 0.33 1.40 -3.09
N LEU A 205 -0.19 2.14 -2.12
CA LEU A 205 -1.07 1.60 -1.09
C LEU A 205 -2.36 1.02 -1.71
N TYR A 206 -3.01 1.77 -2.60
CA TYR A 206 -4.19 1.30 -3.33
C TYR A 206 -3.89 0.07 -4.19
N ALA A 207 -2.78 0.06 -4.93
CA ALA A 207 -2.34 -1.10 -5.69
C ALA A 207 -2.09 -2.32 -4.77
N SER A 208 -1.59 -2.08 -3.55
CA SER A 208 -1.37 -3.14 -2.55
C SER A 208 -2.68 -3.70 -2.00
N GLN A 209 -3.74 -2.90 -1.88
CA GLN A 209 -5.08 -3.39 -1.54
C GLN A 209 -5.64 -4.34 -2.60
N HIS A 210 -5.32 -4.12 -3.88
CA HIS A 210 -5.64 -5.07 -4.95
C HIS A 210 -4.87 -6.40 -4.81
N ILE A 211 -3.59 -6.36 -4.44
CA ILE A 211 -2.81 -7.58 -4.15
C ILE A 211 -3.42 -8.32 -2.95
N ASN A 212 -3.76 -7.59 -1.88
CA ASN A 212 -4.35 -8.17 -0.67
C ASN A 212 -5.84 -8.54 -0.80
N LYS A 213 -6.50 -8.08 -1.86
CA LYS A 213 -7.94 -8.22 -2.11
C LYS A 213 -8.83 -7.71 -0.97
N THR A 214 -8.39 -6.66 -0.27
CA THR A 214 -9.15 -6.07 0.86
C THR A 214 -9.15 -4.54 0.80
N PHE A 215 -10.34 -3.95 0.92
CA PHE A 215 -10.57 -2.49 0.85
C PHE A 215 -11.34 -1.96 2.08
N ASN A 216 -11.27 -2.69 3.20
CA ASN A 216 -11.89 -2.28 4.46
C ASN A 216 -11.22 -1.03 5.02
N LEU A 217 -11.99 -0.15 5.66
CA LEU A 217 -11.50 1.05 6.36
C LEU A 217 -11.32 0.82 7.87
N ASP A 218 -11.79 -0.31 8.39
CA ASP A 218 -11.60 -0.73 9.78
C ASP A 218 -10.21 -1.35 9.99
N VAL A 219 -9.18 -0.61 9.58
CA VAL A 219 -7.77 -1.00 9.60
C VAL A 219 -6.94 0.09 10.25
N ASP A 220 -5.92 -0.29 11.01
CA ASP A 220 -4.92 0.66 11.51
C ASP A 220 -3.91 0.98 10.41
N ILE A 221 -3.38 2.21 10.41
CA ILE A 221 -2.23 2.59 9.59
C ILE A 221 -1.11 3.01 10.54
N LEU A 222 0.06 2.37 10.42
CA LEU A 222 1.26 2.70 11.16
C LEU A 222 2.32 3.22 10.18
N TRP A 223 2.63 4.51 10.28
CA TRP A 223 3.73 5.12 9.56
C TRP A 223 5.05 4.66 10.17
N TRP A 224 5.86 3.98 9.38
CA TRP A 224 7.21 3.54 9.72
C TRP A 224 8.22 4.71 9.65
N ASP A 225 7.86 5.87 10.21
CA ASP A 225 8.74 7.04 10.34
C ASP A 225 9.25 7.11 11.79
N THR A 226 10.56 7.31 11.92
CA THR A 226 11.22 7.48 13.23
C THR A 226 11.59 8.93 13.51
N SER A 227 11.25 9.88 12.62
CA SER A 227 11.49 11.30 12.84
C SER A 227 10.79 11.80 14.11
N VAL A 228 11.54 12.45 15.00
CA VAL A 228 11.00 13.10 16.21
C VAL A 228 10.06 14.26 15.90
N GLN A 229 10.14 14.81 14.69
CA GLN A 229 9.25 15.88 14.22
C GLN A 229 7.86 15.36 13.80
N GLY A 230 7.69 14.04 13.77
CA GLY A 230 6.55 13.37 13.20
C GLY A 230 6.41 13.60 11.70
N TYR A 231 5.32 13.09 11.13
CA TYR A 231 4.97 13.30 9.73
C TYR A 231 3.84 14.33 9.64
N VAL A 232 4.21 15.57 9.34
CA VAL A 232 3.25 16.66 9.09
C VAL A 232 2.77 16.56 7.64
N ASP A 233 1.47 16.29 7.48
CA ASP A 233 0.79 16.21 6.19
C ASP A 233 -0.42 17.16 6.14
N ASP A 234 -0.11 18.46 6.16
CA ASP A 234 -1.14 19.51 6.18
C ASP A 234 -1.86 19.67 4.84
N ILE A 235 -1.36 19.05 3.76
CA ILE A 235 -1.83 19.27 2.40
C ILE A 235 -2.69 18.11 1.89
N PHE A 236 -2.28 16.86 2.14
CA PHE A 236 -2.95 15.66 1.64
C PHE A 236 -3.38 14.71 2.77
N GLY A 237 -3.27 15.11 4.04
CA GLY A 237 -3.61 14.29 5.19
C GLY A 237 -5.07 13.78 5.18
N ASP A 238 -5.99 14.51 4.56
CA ASP A 238 -7.38 14.07 4.40
C ASP A 238 -7.53 12.81 3.52
N VAL A 239 -6.58 12.53 2.63
CA VAL A 239 -6.61 11.35 1.75
C VAL A 239 -6.52 10.05 2.56
N TRP A 240 -5.92 10.06 3.76
CA TRP A 240 -5.89 8.89 4.65
C TRP A 240 -7.30 8.39 5.05
N LYS A 241 -8.31 9.27 5.07
CA LYS A 241 -9.71 8.88 5.31
C LYS A 241 -10.26 7.95 4.21
N GLY A 242 -9.63 7.97 3.04
CA GLY A 242 -9.92 7.04 1.94
C GLY A 242 -9.45 5.61 2.21
N PHE A 243 -8.57 5.42 3.18
CA PHE A 243 -7.91 4.13 3.49
C PHE A 243 -8.16 3.63 4.91
N SER A 244 -8.56 4.50 5.84
CA SER A 244 -8.86 4.10 7.22
C SER A 244 -9.86 5.05 7.87
N TYR A 245 -10.69 4.52 8.77
CA TYR A 245 -11.51 5.31 9.70
C TYR A 245 -10.70 5.93 10.84
N TYR A 246 -9.46 5.48 11.03
CA TYR A 246 -8.60 5.87 12.13
C TYR A 246 -7.49 6.79 11.65
N LYS A 247 -7.05 7.68 12.53
CA LYS A 247 -5.87 8.49 12.25
C LYS A 247 -4.64 7.58 12.22
N PRO A 248 -3.73 7.76 11.25
CA PRO A 248 -2.46 7.05 11.25
C PRO A 248 -1.67 7.26 12.54
N LYS A 249 -0.99 6.20 12.96
CA LYS A 249 -0.10 6.17 14.12
C LYS A 249 1.34 6.30 13.63
N GLU A 250 2.23 6.83 14.47
CA GLU A 250 3.66 6.96 14.14
C GLU A 250 4.52 5.99 14.96
N LEU A 251 5.49 5.35 14.29
CA LEU A 251 6.39 4.38 14.92
C LEU A 251 7.18 4.97 16.09
N ILE A 252 7.61 6.23 15.98
CA ILE A 252 8.41 6.92 17.00
C ILE A 252 7.72 7.02 18.38
N HIS A 253 6.39 7.00 18.40
CA HIS A 253 5.61 7.01 19.65
C HIS A 253 5.67 5.67 20.40
N TYR A 254 6.09 4.60 19.73
CA TYR A 254 6.21 3.25 20.29
C TYR A 254 7.66 2.83 20.55
N ARG A 255 8.62 3.76 20.49
CA ARG A 255 10.02 3.50 20.83
C ARG A 255 10.15 2.74 22.17
N GLY A 256 11.06 1.77 22.22
CA GLY A 256 11.27 0.95 23.41
C GLY A 256 10.14 -0.03 23.73
N LYS A 257 9.12 -0.16 22.84
CA LYS A 257 7.99 -1.08 23.02
C LYS A 257 8.04 -2.23 22.04
N LYS A 258 7.58 -3.38 22.50
CA LYS A 258 7.32 -4.55 21.66
C LYS A 258 5.89 -4.53 21.12
N LEU A 259 5.79 -4.27 19.83
CA LEU A 259 4.55 -4.22 19.07
C LEU A 259 4.22 -5.59 18.51
N CYS A 260 3.01 -6.09 18.76
CA CYS A 260 2.51 -7.34 18.22
C CYS A 260 1.30 -7.09 17.32
N PHE A 261 1.29 -7.72 16.15
CA PHE A 261 0.27 -7.52 15.13
C PHE A 261 -0.46 -8.84 14.87
N LYS A 262 -1.77 -8.87 15.10
CA LYS A 262 -2.60 -10.03 14.75
C LYS A 262 -2.62 -10.25 13.24
N ASN A 263 -2.79 -9.17 12.47
CA ASN A 263 -2.74 -9.16 11.02
C ASN A 263 -2.01 -7.91 10.54
N VAL A 264 -1.08 -8.07 9.61
CA VAL A 264 -0.27 -6.96 9.10
C VAL A 264 -0.04 -7.05 7.60
N MET A 265 -0.06 -5.90 6.93
CA MET A 265 0.30 -5.73 5.53
C MET A 265 1.43 -4.73 5.41
N PHE A 266 2.39 -5.07 4.56
CA PHE A 266 3.51 -4.25 4.14
C PHE A 266 3.33 -3.94 2.65
N PRO A 267 2.81 -2.76 2.28
CA PRO A 267 2.46 -2.41 0.92
C PRO A 267 3.70 -2.16 0.05
N LEU A 268 3.47 -2.08 -1.25
CA LEU A 268 4.41 -1.52 -2.23
C LEU A 268 4.82 -0.10 -1.83
N LEU A 269 6.06 0.28 -2.14
CA LEU A 269 6.67 1.54 -1.74
C LEU A 269 7.00 2.43 -2.94
N ALA A 270 6.95 3.75 -2.75
CA ALA A 270 7.01 4.75 -3.81
C ALA A 270 8.26 4.72 -4.72
N ARG A 271 9.40 4.21 -4.24
CA ARG A 271 10.72 4.34 -4.93
C ARG A 271 11.32 3.02 -5.38
N GLN A 272 10.52 1.97 -5.49
CA GLN A 272 10.93 0.66 -6.00
C GLN A 272 11.73 0.74 -7.31
N ILE A 273 12.73 -0.14 -7.46
CA ILE A 273 13.45 -0.32 -8.73
C ILE A 273 12.47 -0.88 -9.76
N MET A 274 12.36 -0.23 -10.92
CA MET A 274 11.36 -0.53 -11.94
C MET A 274 9.91 -0.51 -11.41
N GLY A 275 9.68 0.24 -10.32
CA GLY A 275 8.36 0.37 -9.71
C GLY A 275 7.58 1.58 -10.20
N LEU A 276 6.32 1.66 -9.76
CA LEU A 276 5.48 2.84 -9.90
C LEU A 276 5.81 3.79 -8.73
N PHE A 277 6.32 5.01 -8.90
CA PHE A 277 6.14 5.99 -9.98
C PHE A 277 7.48 6.53 -10.55
N TYR A 278 8.55 6.47 -9.76
CA TYR A 278 9.83 7.14 -10.07
C TYR A 278 10.65 6.46 -11.16
N ASN A 279 10.63 5.13 -11.17
CA ASN A 279 11.49 4.32 -12.01
C ASN A 279 10.68 3.48 -13.00
N THR A 280 9.47 3.93 -13.35
CA THR A 280 8.57 3.13 -14.17
C THR A 280 9.03 3.18 -15.63
N PRO A 281 9.47 2.06 -16.23
CA PRO A 281 9.68 2.03 -17.67
C PRO A 281 8.31 2.15 -18.31
N ILE A 282 8.03 3.17 -19.12
CA ILE A 282 6.74 3.32 -19.80
C ILE A 282 6.98 3.36 -21.30
N VAL A 283 6.31 2.48 -22.04
CA VAL A 283 6.30 2.49 -23.50
C VAL A 283 5.79 3.84 -24.03
N GLU A 284 6.54 4.41 -24.96
CA GLU A 284 6.21 5.71 -25.54
C GLU A 284 4.91 5.64 -26.36
N GLY A 285 4.14 6.72 -26.32
CA GLY A 285 2.98 6.89 -27.19
C GLY A 285 1.69 6.25 -26.69
N CYS A 286 1.71 5.61 -25.51
CA CYS A 286 0.52 5.13 -24.81
C CYS A 286 0.21 5.99 -23.57
N SER A 287 -1.06 6.05 -23.21
CA SER A 287 -1.60 6.85 -22.10
C SER A 287 -2.94 6.27 -21.63
N GLY A 288 -3.48 6.75 -20.51
CA GLY A 288 -4.82 6.35 -20.04
C GLY A 288 -4.82 5.06 -19.22
N THR A 289 -4.18 5.11 -18.05
CA THR A 289 -4.09 3.96 -17.13
C THR A 289 -5.41 3.72 -16.38
N GLY A 290 -5.88 2.47 -16.40
CA GLY A 290 -7.02 2.01 -15.62
C GLY A 290 -6.75 2.06 -14.13
N LEU A 291 -5.54 1.73 -13.68
CA LEU A 291 -5.12 1.81 -12.28
C LEU A 291 -5.31 3.24 -11.73
N PHE A 292 -4.78 4.27 -12.38
CA PHE A 292 -4.93 5.64 -11.89
C PHE A 292 -6.37 6.14 -12.04
N ASN A 293 -7.06 5.74 -13.11
CA ASN A 293 -8.45 6.12 -13.30
C ASN A 293 -9.33 5.55 -12.19
N SER A 294 -9.17 4.26 -11.86
CA SER A 294 -9.90 3.62 -10.76
C SER A 294 -9.51 4.20 -9.40
N PHE A 295 -8.24 4.48 -9.15
CA PHE A 295 -7.77 5.15 -7.94
C PHE A 295 -8.42 6.52 -7.74
N SER A 296 -8.56 7.31 -8.81
CA SER A 296 -9.27 8.60 -8.77
C SER A 296 -10.73 8.42 -8.37
N HIS A 297 -11.44 7.47 -8.99
CA HIS A 297 -12.83 7.15 -8.62
C HIS A 297 -12.95 6.66 -7.18
N HIS A 298 -12.03 5.80 -6.74
CA HIS A 298 -11.96 5.28 -5.39
C HIS A 298 -11.85 6.41 -4.36
N LEU A 299 -10.94 7.38 -4.57
CA LEU A 299 -10.81 8.52 -3.68
C LEU A 299 -12.04 9.42 -3.68
N ILE A 300 -12.62 9.70 -4.85
CA ILE A 300 -13.83 10.53 -4.96
C ILE A 300 -14.97 9.92 -4.13
N GLU A 301 -15.18 8.60 -4.27
CA GLU A 301 -16.22 7.88 -3.53
C GLU A 301 -15.93 7.85 -2.03
N ARG A 302 -14.73 7.41 -1.63
CA ARG A 302 -14.38 7.23 -0.20
C ARG A 302 -14.29 8.54 0.57
N LEU A 303 -13.92 9.63 -0.09
CA LEU A 303 -13.86 10.97 0.51
C LEU A 303 -15.17 11.75 0.33
N ASN A 304 -16.20 11.15 -0.26
CA ASN A 304 -17.49 11.77 -0.53
C ASN A 304 -17.38 13.12 -1.28
N ILE A 305 -16.50 13.16 -2.29
CA ILE A 305 -16.23 14.38 -3.05
C ILE A 305 -17.35 14.58 -4.06
N SER A 306 -18.21 15.57 -3.81
CA SER A 306 -19.25 15.97 -4.76
C SER A 306 -18.63 16.63 -6.01
N GLN A 307 -18.79 15.98 -7.17
CA GLN A 307 -18.41 16.55 -8.45
C GLN A 307 -19.61 17.23 -9.11
N TYR A 308 -19.72 18.54 -8.92
CA TYR A 308 -20.52 19.37 -9.82
C TYR A 308 -19.77 19.38 -11.15
N GLY A 309 -20.36 18.82 -12.20
CA GLY A 309 -19.77 18.71 -13.54
C GLY A 309 -19.28 20.05 -14.10
N PRO A 310 -18.88 20.09 -15.39
CA PRO A 310 -18.52 21.37 -15.98
C PRO A 310 -19.69 22.35 -15.81
N LYS A 311 -19.45 23.47 -15.13
CA LYS A 311 -20.44 24.53 -15.05
C LYS A 311 -20.64 25.05 -16.47
N LEU A 312 -21.88 25.08 -16.94
CA LEU A 312 -22.22 25.64 -18.25
C LEU A 312 -21.53 27.00 -18.42
N ASN A 313 -20.91 27.21 -19.57
CA ASN A 313 -20.21 28.45 -19.93
C ASN A 313 -19.05 28.84 -18.99
N LYS A 314 -18.47 27.89 -18.23
CA LYS A 314 -17.26 28.13 -17.43
C LYS A 314 -16.17 27.11 -17.76
N LEU A 315 -14.94 27.61 -17.90
CA LEU A 315 -13.74 26.78 -17.98
C LEU A 315 -13.13 26.64 -16.58
N ARG A 316 -12.89 25.41 -16.12
CA ARG A 316 -12.05 25.17 -14.93
C ARG A 316 -10.61 24.95 -15.40
N VAL A 317 -9.73 25.85 -15.00
CA VAL A 317 -8.29 25.70 -15.24
C VAL A 317 -7.63 25.26 -13.93
N THR A 318 -7.08 24.05 -13.91
CA THR A 318 -6.20 23.61 -12.82
C THR A 318 -4.76 23.92 -13.23
N PHE A 319 -4.15 24.86 -12.52
CA PHE A 319 -2.79 25.30 -12.81
C PHE A 319 -1.79 24.69 -11.82
N LEU A 320 -0.92 23.81 -12.31
CA LEU A 320 0.12 23.19 -11.49
C LEU A 320 1.40 24.04 -11.55
N SER A 321 1.61 24.87 -10.53
CA SER A 321 2.85 25.64 -10.38
C SER A 321 3.96 24.79 -9.77
N ARG A 322 5.20 24.93 -10.27
CA ARG A 322 6.39 24.30 -9.69
C ARG A 322 7.33 25.37 -9.18
N SER A 323 7.77 25.23 -7.92
CA SER A 323 8.69 26.14 -7.25
C SER A 323 10.18 25.86 -7.53
N THR A 324 10.53 25.26 -8.69
CA THR A 324 11.93 24.98 -9.03
C THR A 324 12.56 26.17 -9.74
N ASN A 325 13.86 26.42 -9.50
CA ASN A 325 14.59 27.55 -10.10
C ASN A 325 14.49 27.62 -11.64
N TYR A 326 14.36 26.47 -12.30
CA TYR A 326 14.37 26.36 -13.77
C TYR A 326 12.98 26.26 -14.42
N ARG A 327 11.90 26.15 -13.63
CA ARG A 327 10.53 25.99 -14.16
C ARG A 327 9.53 26.92 -13.48
N ARG A 328 10.00 28.04 -12.92
CA ARG A 328 9.10 29.07 -12.37
C ARG A 328 8.33 29.73 -13.49
N ILE A 329 7.03 29.87 -13.31
CA ILE A 329 6.17 30.63 -14.22
C ILE A 329 6.18 32.07 -13.73
N LEU A 330 6.96 32.93 -14.39
CA LEU A 330 7.29 34.28 -13.91
C LEU A 330 6.07 35.22 -13.80
N ASN A 331 4.98 34.90 -14.49
CA ASN A 331 3.75 35.70 -14.53
C ASN A 331 2.56 35.00 -13.87
N VAL A 332 2.74 34.02 -12.99
CA VAL A 332 1.62 33.26 -12.38
C VAL A 332 0.57 34.13 -11.68
N ASN A 333 0.97 35.29 -11.16
CA ASN A 333 0.07 36.24 -10.46
C ASN A 333 -0.38 37.42 -11.34
N LYS A 334 -0.04 37.43 -12.63
CA LYS A 334 -0.54 38.42 -13.60
C LYS A 334 -1.67 37.80 -14.38
#